data_AF-A0A965EIP3-F1
#
_entry.id   AF-A0A965EIP3-F1
#
_cell.length_a   1.000
_cell.length_b   1.000
_cell.length_c   1.000
_cell.angle_alpha   90.00
_cell.angle_beta   90.00
_cell.angle_gamma   90.00
#
_symmetry.space_group_name_H-M   'P 1'
#
loop_
_entity.id
_entity.type
_entity.pdbx_description
1 polymer ?
#
loop_
_entity_poly.entity_id
_entity_poly.type
_entity_poly.pdbx_seq_one_letter_code
_entity_poly.pdbx_strand_id
1 'polypeptide(L)'
;MQHLRDSFFQGLVCLIMSLFVLACANEKKPARLLSEAEMTRVIIEIYLNEEKINRMNLRRDSAEKIFSLAEPIIFEKLGVNDTLFRESLNYYAANPVALEKIYAVVVDSLNLMEQRLTVKPAVE
;
A
#
# COMPACT_ATOMS: atom_id res chain seq x y z
N MET A 1 -13.42 -45.65 -26.65
CA MET A 1 -12.38 -44.59 -26.64
C MET A 1 -12.84 -43.26 -26.05
N GLN A 2 -14.14 -42.96 -25.95
CA GLN A 2 -14.64 -41.71 -25.31
C GLN A 2 -14.53 -41.74 -23.78
N HIS A 3 -14.99 -42.81 -23.11
CA HIS A 3 -14.88 -42.97 -21.65
C HIS A 3 -13.44 -42.89 -21.09
N LEU A 4 -12.43 -43.32 -21.84
CA LEU A 4 -11.02 -43.23 -21.41
C LEU A 4 -10.51 -41.78 -21.43
N ARG A 5 -11.04 -40.96 -22.35
CA ARG A 5 -10.73 -39.53 -22.49
C ARG A 5 -11.42 -38.70 -21.41
N ASP A 6 -12.64 -39.08 -21.03
CA ASP A 6 -13.41 -38.41 -19.98
C ASP A 6 -12.80 -38.67 -18.59
N SER A 7 -12.38 -39.91 -18.30
CA SER A 7 -11.65 -40.24 -17.07
C SER A 7 -10.30 -39.53 -16.97
N PHE A 8 -9.62 -39.32 -18.10
CA PHE A 8 -8.35 -38.58 -18.15
C PHE A 8 -8.56 -37.07 -17.91
N PHE A 9 -9.59 -36.48 -18.52
CA PHE A 9 -9.93 -35.07 -18.35
C PHE A 9 -10.42 -34.75 -16.93
N GLN A 10 -11.21 -35.65 -16.33
CA GLN A 10 -11.64 -35.53 -14.94
C GLN A 10 -10.44 -35.59 -13.97
N GLY A 11 -9.48 -36.47 -14.23
CA GLY A 11 -8.23 -36.54 -13.45
C GLY A 11 -7.40 -35.26 -13.54
N LEU A 12 -7.31 -34.67 -14.74
CA LEU A 12 -6.60 -33.40 -14.98
C LEU A 12 -7.27 -32.23 -14.23
N VAL A 13 -8.61 -32.14 -14.27
CA VAL A 13 -9.36 -31.09 -13.57
C VAL A 13 -9.21 -31.21 -12.06
N CYS A 14 -9.26 -32.42 -11.50
CA CYS A 14 -9.02 -32.65 -10.07
C CYS A 14 -7.58 -32.31 -9.65
N LEU A 15 -6.58 -32.64 -10.48
CA LEU A 15 -5.19 -32.28 -10.25
C LEU A 15 -5.01 -30.75 -10.22
N ILE A 16 -5.57 -30.04 -11.21
CA ILE A 16 -5.52 -28.58 -11.27
C ILE A 16 -6.23 -27.97 -10.06
N MET A 17 -7.41 -28.46 -9.69
CA MET A 17 -8.15 -27.98 -8.51
C MET A 17 -7.35 -28.20 -7.20
N SER A 18 -6.65 -29.32 -7.07
CA SER A 18 -5.81 -29.60 -5.90
C SER A 18 -4.60 -28.67 -5.78
N LEU A 19 -4.02 -28.23 -6.92
CA LEU A 19 -2.90 -27.27 -6.93
C LEU A 19 -3.33 -25.87 -6.48
N PHE A 20 -4.59 -25.48 -6.71
CA PHE A 20 -5.12 -24.19 -6.22
C PHE A 20 -5.26 -24.13 -4.69
N VAL A 21 -5.48 -25.27 -4.02
CA VAL A 21 -5.66 -25.30 -2.54
C VAL A 21 -4.31 -25.16 -1.80
N LEU A 22 -3.19 -25.56 -2.41
CA LEU A 22 -1.86 -25.45 -1.82
C LEU A 22 -1.25 -24.03 -1.94
N ALA A 23 -1.81 -23.15 -2.77
CA ALA A 23 -1.31 -21.80 -2.97
C ALA A 23 -1.59 -20.85 -1.79
N CYS A 24 -2.57 -21.18 -0.92
CA CYS A 24 -3.01 -20.31 0.18
C CYS A 24 -2.38 -20.61 1.54
N ALA A 25 -1.41 -21.54 1.64
CA ALA A 25 -0.99 -22.08 2.94
C ALA A 25 0.26 -21.41 3.55
N ASN A 26 0.73 -20.27 3.03
CA ASN A 26 1.99 -19.70 3.50
C ASN A 26 1.94 -18.18 3.70
N GLU A 27 1.06 -17.75 4.61
CA GLU A 27 1.21 -16.43 5.22
C GLU A 27 2.30 -16.51 6.30
N LYS A 28 3.56 -16.37 5.89
CA LYS A 28 4.63 -16.06 6.83
C LYS A 28 4.27 -14.71 7.46
N LYS A 29 3.92 -14.72 8.75
CA LYS A 29 3.86 -13.47 9.53
C LYS A 29 5.19 -12.74 9.32
N PRO A 30 5.20 -11.53 8.76
CA PRO A 30 6.44 -10.79 8.62
C PRO A 30 7.04 -10.60 10.02
N ALA A 31 8.35 -10.81 10.12
CA ALA A 31 9.06 -10.85 11.41
C ALA A 31 8.97 -9.53 12.19
N ARG A 32 8.58 -8.45 11.51
CA ARG A 32 8.29 -7.13 12.06
C ARG A 32 7.28 -6.44 11.14
N LEU A 33 6.36 -5.67 11.71
CA LEU A 33 5.44 -4.79 10.99
C LEU A 33 5.74 -3.35 11.40
N LEU A 34 5.45 -2.39 10.53
CA LEU A 34 5.34 -0.99 10.93
C LEU A 34 4.19 -0.86 11.92
N SER A 35 4.39 -0.10 12.99
CA SER A 35 3.29 0.31 13.87
C SER A 35 2.29 1.20 13.12
N GLU A 36 1.06 1.30 13.64
CA GLU A 36 0.04 2.18 13.05
C GLU A 36 0.56 3.62 12.91
N ALA A 37 1.31 4.12 13.91
CA ALA A 37 1.90 5.46 13.88
C ALA A 37 2.99 5.61 12.81
N GLU A 38 3.86 4.61 12.62
CA GLU A 38 4.85 4.60 11.54
C GLU A 38 4.18 4.57 10.18
N MET A 39 3.19 3.70 9.99
CA MET A 39 2.43 3.58 8.75
C MET A 39 1.71 4.89 8.41
N THR A 40 1.04 5.51 9.39
CA THR A 40 0.40 6.83 9.23
C THR A 40 1.39 7.89 8.76
N ARG A 41 2.60 7.95 9.36
CA ARG A 41 3.64 8.91 8.95
C ARG A 41 4.09 8.69 7.50
N VAL A 42 4.30 7.43 7.12
CA VAL A 42 4.70 7.08 5.74
C VAL A 42 3.62 7.50 4.75
N ILE A 43 2.36 7.15 5.01
CA ILE A 43 1.23 7.48 4.13
C ILE A 43 1.07 9.00 3.97
N ILE A 44 1.15 9.77 5.06
CA ILE A 44 1.11 11.24 5.00
C ILE A 44 2.22 11.80 4.10
N GLU A 45 3.47 11.35 4.27
CA GLU A 45 4.58 11.83 3.45
C GLU A 45 4.44 11.43 1.97
N ILE A 46 3.91 10.23 1.68
CA ILE A 46 3.58 9.83 0.31
C ILE A 46 2.57 10.79 -0.31
N TYR A 47 1.42 11.05 0.34
CA TYR A 47 0.41 11.98 -0.15
C TYR A 47 0.96 13.40 -0.36
N LEU A 48 1.76 13.91 0.59
CA LEU A 48 2.36 15.24 0.46
C LEU A 48 3.34 15.33 -0.70
N ASN A 49 4.10 14.27 -1.01
CA ASN A 49 5.00 14.26 -2.15
C ASN A 49 4.26 14.06 -3.48
N GLU A 50 3.23 13.21 -3.50
CA GLU A 50 2.35 13.05 -4.66
C GLU A 50 1.69 14.39 -5.03
N GLU A 51 1.13 15.10 -4.05
CA GLU A 51 0.51 16.41 -4.26
C GLU A 51 1.51 17.46 -4.75
N LYS A 52 2.76 17.44 -4.24
CA LYS A 52 3.82 18.32 -4.76
C LYS A 52 4.10 18.04 -6.24
N ILE A 53 4.18 16.77 -6.63
CA ILE A 53 4.42 16.35 -8.03
C ILE A 53 3.22 16.71 -8.90
N ASN A 54 2.00 16.46 -8.44
CA ASN A 54 0.77 16.81 -9.15
C ASN A 54 0.69 18.31 -9.44
N ARG A 55 1.11 19.16 -8.48
CA ARG A 55 1.17 20.62 -8.65
C ARG A 55 2.21 21.10 -9.68
N MET A 56 3.13 20.25 -10.12
CA MET A 56 4.06 20.59 -11.20
C MET A 56 3.40 20.56 -12.59
N ASN A 57 2.14 20.12 -12.71
CA ASN A 57 1.37 20.07 -13.95
C ASN A 57 2.09 19.32 -15.09
N LEU A 58 2.77 18.23 -14.73
CA LEU A 58 3.50 17.39 -15.68
C LEU A 58 2.54 16.42 -16.38
N ARG A 59 2.97 15.91 -17.53
CA ARG A 59 2.30 14.76 -18.15
C ARG A 59 2.43 13.54 -17.22
N ARG A 60 1.42 12.65 -17.25
CA ARG A 60 1.33 11.48 -16.37
C ARG A 60 2.60 10.62 -16.35
N ASP A 61 3.16 10.34 -17.52
CA ASP A 61 4.40 9.57 -17.68
C ASP A 61 5.59 10.20 -16.95
N SER A 62 5.68 11.52 -17.00
CA SER A 62 6.73 12.30 -16.36
C SER A 62 6.51 12.37 -14.85
N ALA A 63 5.26 12.58 -14.41
CA ALA A 63 4.89 12.58 -12.99
C ALA A 63 5.20 11.21 -12.33
N GLU A 64 4.83 10.11 -12.98
CA GLU A 64 5.09 8.75 -12.50
C GLU A 64 6.59 8.47 -12.36
N LYS A 65 7.39 8.94 -13.32
CA LYS A 65 8.85 8.83 -13.25
C LYS A 65 9.47 9.64 -12.11
N ILE A 66 8.91 10.81 -11.79
CA ILE A 66 9.40 11.59 -10.64
C ILE A 66 8.97 10.92 -9.34
N PHE A 67 7.75 10.39 -9.27
CA PHE A 67 7.27 9.68 -8.09
C PHE A 67 8.14 8.46 -7.76
N SER A 68 8.52 7.66 -8.77
CA SER A 68 9.40 6.50 -8.55
C SER A 68 10.80 6.87 -8.04
N LEU A 69 11.25 8.10 -8.28
CA LEU A 69 12.49 8.64 -7.70
C LEU A 69 12.27 9.21 -6.29
N ALA A 70 11.07 9.70 -5.98
CA ALA A 70 10.72 10.28 -4.69
C ALA A 70 10.44 9.22 -3.61
N GLU A 71 9.79 8.12 -3.97
CA GLU A 71 9.44 7.02 -3.06
C GLU A 71 10.62 6.52 -2.19
N PRO A 72 11.79 6.14 -2.76
CA PRO A 72 12.91 5.69 -1.94
C PRO A 72 13.46 6.79 -1.00
N ILE A 73 13.37 8.06 -1.41
CA ILE A 73 13.80 9.21 -0.59
C ILE A 73 12.87 9.38 0.62
N ILE A 74 11.56 9.14 0.45
CA ILE A 74 10.59 9.17 1.54
C ILE A 74 10.91 8.09 2.58
N PHE A 75 11.18 6.86 2.11
CA PHE A 75 11.52 5.75 2.99
C PHE A 75 12.83 5.98 3.72
N GLU A 76 13.86 6.49 3.04
CA GLU A 76 15.12 6.88 3.66
C GLU A 76 14.91 7.96 4.74
N LYS A 77 14.19 9.03 4.41
CA LYS A 77 13.86 10.13 5.36
C LYS A 77 13.18 9.63 6.63
N LEU A 78 12.34 8.60 6.52
CA LEU A 78 11.59 8.04 7.64
C LEU A 78 12.28 6.85 8.32
N GLY A 79 13.44 6.40 7.82
CA GLY A 79 14.11 5.21 8.32
C GLY A 79 13.31 3.92 8.12
N VAL A 80 12.45 3.89 7.10
CA VAL A 80 11.57 2.77 6.78
C VAL A 80 12.16 1.97 5.63
N ASN A 81 12.03 0.63 5.69
CA ASN A 81 12.40 -0.26 4.60
C ASN A 81 11.19 -0.48 3.67
N ASP A 82 11.38 -0.43 2.34
CA ASP A 82 10.31 -0.63 1.34
C ASP A 82 9.60 -1.97 1.50
N THR A 83 10.34 -3.07 1.66
CA THR A 83 9.77 -4.40 1.87
C THR A 83 8.91 -4.44 3.13
N LEU A 84 9.41 -3.86 4.22
CA LEU A 84 8.68 -3.77 5.49
C LEU A 84 7.39 -2.96 5.35
N PHE A 85 7.42 -1.86 4.59
CA PHE A 85 6.23 -1.08 4.27
C PHE A 85 5.22 -1.91 3.48
N ARG A 86 5.63 -2.60 2.41
CA ARG A 86 4.75 -3.45 1.59
C ARG A 86 4.13 -4.60 2.38
N GLU A 87 4.92 -5.28 3.19
CA GLU A 87 4.43 -6.34 4.08
C GLU A 87 3.41 -5.80 5.10
N SER A 88 3.69 -4.60 5.64
CA SER A 88 2.79 -3.94 6.58
C SER A 88 1.50 -3.48 5.91
N LEU A 89 1.58 -2.96 4.68
CA LEU A 89 0.42 -2.58 3.89
C LEU A 89 -0.48 -3.78 3.60
N ASN A 90 0.12 -4.92 3.19
CA ASN A 90 -0.63 -6.17 2.98
C ASN A 90 -1.33 -6.63 4.27
N TYR A 91 -0.63 -6.57 5.41
CA TYR A 91 -1.21 -6.89 6.71
C TYR A 91 -2.40 -5.98 7.03
N TYR A 92 -2.25 -4.65 6.92
CA TYR A 92 -3.35 -3.73 7.24
C TYR A 92 -4.50 -3.84 6.24
N ALA A 93 -4.24 -4.11 4.96
CA ALA A 93 -5.27 -4.39 3.96
C ALA A 93 -6.15 -5.60 4.35
N ALA A 94 -5.55 -6.63 4.96
CA ALA A 94 -6.28 -7.78 5.50
C ALA A 94 -6.95 -7.50 6.86
N ASN A 95 -6.68 -6.35 7.50
CA ASN A 95 -7.21 -5.96 8.81
C ASN A 95 -7.95 -4.60 8.73
N PRO A 96 -9.19 -4.57 8.21
CA PRO A 96 -9.91 -3.33 7.90
C PRO A 96 -10.03 -2.35 9.07
N VAL A 97 -10.27 -2.84 10.29
CA VAL A 97 -10.40 -1.99 11.50
C VAL A 97 -9.10 -1.24 11.82
N ALA A 98 -7.94 -1.88 11.63
CA ALA A 98 -6.65 -1.23 11.86
C ALA A 98 -6.32 -0.24 10.73
N LEU A 99 -6.63 -0.62 9.49
CA LEU A 99 -6.46 0.26 8.33
C LEU A 99 -7.33 1.52 8.42
N GLU A 100 -8.58 1.38 8.87
CA GLU A 100 -9.51 2.50 9.08
C GLU A 100 -8.94 3.50 10.11
N LYS A 101 -8.39 3.01 11.22
CA LYS A 101 -7.73 3.88 12.23
C LYS A 101 -6.56 4.65 11.64
N ILE A 102 -5.71 3.98 10.85
CA ILE A 102 -4.58 4.62 10.17
C ILE A 102 -5.10 5.75 9.27
N TYR A 103 -6.07 5.46 8.39
CA TYR A 103 -6.59 6.46 7.45
C TYR A 103 -7.38 7.59 8.13
N ALA A 104 -8.09 7.33 9.23
CA ALA A 104 -8.73 8.38 10.02
C ALA A 104 -7.70 9.40 10.51
N VAL A 105 -6.58 8.93 11.06
CA VAL A 105 -5.50 9.82 11.51
C VAL A 105 -4.82 10.53 10.34
N VAL A 106 -4.64 9.87 9.18
CA VAL A 106 -4.10 10.49 7.97
C VAL A 106 -4.98 11.66 7.53
N VAL A 107 -6.28 11.44 7.38
CA VAL A 107 -7.26 12.46 6.95
C VAL A 107 -7.30 13.62 7.95
N ASP A 108 -7.41 13.32 9.24
CA ASP A 108 -7.42 14.35 10.29
C ASP A 108 -6.13 15.20 10.27
N SER A 109 -4.98 14.56 10.09
CA SER A 109 -3.68 15.23 10.04
C SER A 109 -3.57 16.14 8.83
N LEU A 110 -3.95 15.67 7.64
CA LEU A 110 -3.92 16.46 6.41
C LEU A 110 -4.90 17.65 6.47
N ASN A 111 -6.12 17.44 6.98
CA ASN A 111 -7.10 18.51 7.20
C ASN A 111 -6.56 19.58 8.15
N LEU A 112 -5.93 19.17 9.26
CA LEU A 112 -5.33 20.11 10.21
C LEU A 112 -4.17 20.91 9.57
N MET A 113 -3.36 20.27 8.74
CA MET A 113 -2.31 20.96 7.98
C MET A 113 -2.90 21.98 7.01
N GLU A 114 -3.94 21.63 6.26
CA GLU A 114 -4.64 22.54 5.34
C GLU A 114 -5.27 23.73 6.07
N GLN A 115 -5.96 23.48 7.18
CA GLN A 115 -6.53 24.55 8.02
C GLN A 115 -5.47 25.53 8.50
N ARG A 116 -4.28 25.04 8.88
CA ARG A 116 -3.16 25.91 9.29
C ARG A 116 -2.61 26.76 8.14
N LEU A 117 -2.74 26.31 6.89
CA LEU A 117 -2.34 27.08 5.71
C LEU A 117 -3.38 28.15 5.34
N THR A 118 -4.68 27.87 5.54
CA THR A 118 -5.79 28.78 5.22
C THR A 118 -6.04 29.82 6.32
N VAL A 119 -5.81 29.45 7.58
CA VAL A 119 -5.74 30.37 8.73
C VAL A 119 -4.35 31.01 8.74
N LYS A 120 -4.04 31.82 7.72
CA LYS A 120 -2.93 32.76 7.81
C LYS A 120 -3.27 33.73 8.97
N PRO A 121 -2.42 33.89 10.01
CA PRO A 121 -2.69 34.89 11.03
C PRO A 121 -2.66 36.26 10.33
N ALA A 122 -3.76 37.00 10.43
CA ALA A 122 -3.63 38.45 10.43
C ALA A 122 -2.86 38.81 11.70
N VAL A 123 -1.92 39.75 11.59
CA VAL A 123 -0.99 40.24 12.64
C VAL A 123 0.28 39.37 12.75
N GLU A 124 1.51 39.86 12.56
CA GLU A 124 2.09 41.22 12.68
C GLU A 124 3.15 41.49 11.61
#